data_AF-A0A1Z9XTB6-F1
#
_entry.id   AF-A0A1Z9XTB6-F1
#
_cell.length_a   1.000
_cell.length_b   1.000
_cell.length_c   1.000
_cell.angle_alpha   90.00
_cell.angle_beta   90.00
_cell.angle_gamma   90.00
#
_symmetry.space_group_name_H-M   'P 1'
#
loop_
_entity.id
_entity.type
_entity.pdbx_description
1 polymer ?
#
loop_
_entity_poly.entity_id
_entity_poly.type
_entity_poly.pdbx_seq_one_letter_code
_entity_poly.pdbx_strand_id
1 'polypeptide(L)' 'MTINLLTGLAAGGDATGDTLTSIEDLEDSEHTDQFTGDDGRNYLLGRGGDDTLVGGAAND' A
#
# COMPACT_ATOMS: atom_id res chain seq x y z
N MET A 1 -0.01 9.25 3.40
CA MET A 1 0.60 8.75 2.16
C MET A 1 -0.44 7.95 1.38
N THR A 2 -0.25 7.72 0.09
CA THR A 2 -1.09 6.84 -0.72
C THR A 2 -0.20 5.88 -1.50
N ILE A 3 -0.38 4.58 -1.29
CA ILE A 3 0.29 3.52 -2.03
C ILE A 3 -0.75 2.66 -2.73
N ASN A 4 -0.53 2.41 -4.02
CA ASN A 4 -1.39 1.60 -4.84
C ASN A 4 -0.55 0.57 -5.62
N LEU A 5 -0.56 -0.66 -5.14
CA LEU A 5 0.15 -1.80 -5.72
C LEU A 5 -0.47 -2.22 -7.06
N LEU A 6 -1.79 -2.07 -7.23
CA LEU A 6 -2.47 -2.33 -8.50
C LEU A 6 -1.95 -1.45 -9.65
N THR A 7 -1.67 -0.18 -9.37
CA THR A 7 -1.08 0.77 -10.34
C THR A 7 0.44 0.83 -10.28
N GLY A 8 1.04 0.23 -9.25
CA GLY A 8 2.46 0.30 -8.95
C GLY A 8 2.96 1.70 -8.58
N LEU A 9 2.09 2.56 -8.04
CA LEU A 9 2.42 3.96 -7.74
C LEU A 9 2.38 4.23 -6.24
N ALA A 10 3.34 5.02 -5.77
CA ALA A 10 3.34 5.63 -4.45
C ALA A 10 3.34 7.16 -4.56
N ALA A 11 2.51 7.81 -3.75
CA ALA A 11 2.31 9.26 -3.74
C ALA A 11 2.17 9.81 -2.31
N GLY A 12 2.90 10.89 -2.03
CA GLY A 12 3.03 11.46 -0.69
C GLY A 12 4.21 10.84 0.07
N GLY A 13 4.95 11.66 0.81
CA GLY A 13 6.14 11.20 1.54
C GLY A 13 7.33 10.83 0.64
N ASP A 14 8.28 10.11 1.21
CA ASP A 14 9.58 9.79 0.59
C ASP A 14 9.46 8.82 -0.60
N ALA A 15 8.41 7.98 -0.64
CA ALA A 15 8.17 7.04 -1.73
C ALA A 15 7.50 7.68 -2.97
N THR A 16 7.29 9.01 -2.97
CA THR A 16 6.64 9.69 -4.10
C THR A 16 7.44 9.54 -5.38
N GLY A 17 6.84 8.93 -6.40
CA GLY A 17 7.48 8.71 -7.69
C GLY A 17 8.20 7.36 -7.81
N ASP A 18 8.17 6.54 -6.75
CA ASP A 18 8.62 5.16 -6.83
C ASP A 18 7.65 4.32 -7.66
N THR A 19 8.21 3.32 -8.36
CA THR A 19 7.45 2.29 -9.07
C THR A 19 7.52 0.98 -8.30
N LEU A 20 6.38 0.51 -7.81
CA LEU A 20 6.26 -0.72 -7.05
C LEU A 20 5.78 -1.83 -7.97
N THR A 21 6.59 -2.89 -8.11
CA THR A 21 6.27 -4.02 -9.01
C THR A 21 6.45 -5.31 -8.25
N SER A 22 5.46 -6.22 -8.32
CA SER A 22 5.49 -7.52 -7.61
C SER A 22 5.76 -7.36 -6.11
N ILE A 23 4.99 -6.50 -5.44
CA ILE A 23 5.10 -6.30 -4.00
C ILE A 23 3.99 -7.08 -3.32
N GLU A 24 4.37 -8.08 -2.52
CA GLU A 24 3.42 -8.87 -1.73
C GLU A 24 3.33 -8.43 -0.26
N ASP A 25 4.25 -7.58 0.22
CA ASP A 25 4.34 -7.19 1.63
C ASP A 25 4.72 -5.71 1.74
N LEU A 26 3.92 -4.92 2.45
CA LEU A 26 4.08 -3.48 2.59
C LEU A 26 3.84 -3.06 4.04
N GLU A 27 4.86 -2.43 4.62
CA GLU A 27 4.85 -1.91 5.99
C GLU A 27 5.05 -0.40 5.96
N ASP A 28 4.16 0.35 6.62
CA ASP A 28 4.20 1.82 6.65
C ASP A 28 4.53 2.40 8.04
N SER A 29 4.58 3.74 8.09
CA SER A 29 4.86 4.62 9.20
C SER A 29 3.63 4.89 10.09
N GLU A 30 3.80 5.49 11.27
CA GLU A 30 2.70 5.80 12.20
C GLU A 30 1.76 6.95 11.75
N HIS A 31 1.69 7.25 10.44
CA HIS A 31 0.85 8.32 9.90
C HIS A 31 -0.46 7.76 9.35
N THR A 32 -1.37 8.63 8.92
CA THR A 32 -2.62 8.20 8.28
C THR A 32 -2.37 7.97 6.80
N ASP A 33 -2.46 6.71 6.39
CA ASP A 33 -2.08 6.26 5.06
C ASP A 33 -3.23 5.54 4.32
N GLN A 34 -3.17 5.53 2.99
CA GLN A 34 -4.15 4.86 2.12
C GLN A 34 -3.45 3.80 1.28
N PHE A 35 -3.87 2.54 1.42
CA PHE A 35 -3.31 1.39 0.73
C PHE A 35 -4.31 0.73 -0.20
N THR A 36 -3.84 0.39 -1.39
CA THR A 36 -4.55 -0.49 -2.32
C THR A 36 -3.61 -1.61 -2.75
N GLY A 37 -3.98 -2.84 -2.43
CA GLY A 37 -3.33 -4.07 -2.91
C GLY A 37 -3.57 -4.31 -4.40
N ASP A 38 -2.95 -5.35 -4.94
CA ASP A 38 -3.10 -5.80 -6.31
C ASP A 38 -3.98 -7.06 -6.40
N ASP A 39 -3.95 -7.76 -7.53
CA ASP A 39 -4.71 -9.00 -7.72
C ASP A 39 -4.02 -10.23 -7.06
N GLY A 40 -2.87 -10.01 -6.40
CA GLY A 40 -2.13 -11.02 -5.63
C GLY A 40 -2.50 -11.02 -4.15
N ARG A 41 -1.93 -11.94 -3.38
CA ARG A 41 -2.04 -11.85 -1.91
C ARG A 41 -1.13 -10.75 -1.42
N ASN A 42 -1.70 -9.72 -0.79
CA ASN A 42 -0.94 -8.63 -0.20
C ASN A 42 -1.03 -8.67 1.33
N TYR A 43 0.10 -8.52 2.01
CA TYR A 43 0.17 -8.21 3.42
C TYR A 43 0.42 -6.72 3.58
N LEU A 44 -0.53 -6.02 4.20
CA LEU A 44 -0.49 -4.57 4.35
C LEU A 44 -0.54 -4.23 5.85
N LEU A 45 0.50 -3.56 6.36
CA LEU A 45 0.63 -3.19 7.77
C LEU A 45 0.92 -1.69 7.90
N GLY A 46 -0.08 -0.91 8.27
CA GLY A 46 0.05 0.56 8.39
C GLY A 46 0.76 1.07 9.66
N ARG A 47 1.14 0.20 10.61
CA ARG A 47 1.79 0.56 11.89
C ARG A 47 1.27 1.86 12.57
N GLY A 48 -0.04 2.00 12.72
CA GLY A 48 -0.67 3.06 13.55
C GLY A 48 -1.00 4.31 12.75
N GLY A 49 -1.94 5.12 13.24
CA GLY A 49 -2.66 6.09 12.38
C GLY A 49 -3.97 5.49 11.87
N ASP A 50 -4.87 6.35 11.37
CA ASP A 50 -6.17 5.92 10.86
C ASP A 50 -6.04 5.47 9.39
N ASP A 51 -5.46 4.29 9.19
CA ASP A 51 -5.17 3.78 7.85
C ASP A 51 -6.41 3.27 7.11
N THR A 52 -6.46 3.50 5.81
CA THR A 52 -7.45 2.88 4.92
C THR A 52 -6.76 1.82 4.07
N LEU A 53 -7.05 0.55 4.34
CA LEU A 53 -6.48 -0.59 3.62
C LEU A 53 -7.52 -1.25 2.74
N VAL A 54 -7.26 -1.31 1.44
CA VAL A 54 -8.05 -2.03 0.44
C VAL A 54 -7.18 -3.15 -0.11
N GLY A 55 -7.53 -4.41 0.18
CA GLY A 55 -6.67 -5.55 -0.14
C GLY A 55 -6.61 -5.92 -1.62
N GLY A 56 -7.58 -5.48 -2.45
CA GLY A 56 -7.58 -5.75 -3.90
C GLY A 56 -8.62 -6.80 -4.30
N ALA A 57 -8.41 -7.48 -5.42
CA ALA A 57 -9.34 -8.47 -5.97
C ALA A 57 -9.02 -9.92 -5.54
N ALA A 58 -7.91 -10.13 -4.83
CA ALA A 58 -7.55 -11.43 -4.30
C ALA A 58 -8.43 -11.80 -3.08
N ASN A 59 -8.52 -13.10 -2.78
CA ASN A 59 -9.13 -13.56 -1.55
C ASN A 59 -8.13 -13.36 -0.41
N ASP A 60 -8.20 -12.20 0.23
CA ASP A 60 -7.33 -11.74 1.32
C ASP A 60 -7.61 -12.46 2.65
#